data_AF-A0AA43HVJ1-F1
#
_entry.id   AF-A0AA43HVJ1-F1
#
_cell.length_a   1.000
_cell.length_b   1.000
_cell.length_c   1.000
_cell.angle_alpha   90.00
_cell.angle_beta   90.00
_cell.angle_gamma   90.00
#
_symmetry.space_group_name_H-M   'P 1'
#
loop_
_entity.id
_entity.type
_entity.pdbx_description
1 polymer ?
#
loop_
_entity_poly.entity_id
_entity_poly.type
_entity_poly.pdbx_seq_one_letter_code
_entity_poly.pdbx_strand_id
1 'polypeptide(L)'
;MQAKIWNHSAWITETAPAKIKAEFNAILKQSGFKVLELTEHHFNPQGYTALWLLAESHFAVHTFPEYGKTYIELSSCNMEYYAKFIELTKDL
;
A
#
# COMPACT_ATOMS: atom_id res chain seq x y z
N MET A 1 -11.22 24.80 1.95
CA MET A 1 -10.80 23.44 1.53
C MET A 1 -9.86 23.58 0.36
N GLN A 2 -8.66 23.01 0.44
CA GLN A 2 -7.71 22.98 -0.69
C GLN A 2 -7.66 21.55 -1.22
N ALA A 3 -7.75 21.37 -2.53
CA ALA A 3 -7.56 20.07 -3.17
C ALA A 3 -6.08 19.69 -3.04
N LYS A 4 -5.73 18.92 -2.01
CA LYS A 4 -4.37 18.46 -1.74
C LYS A 4 -4.38 16.95 -1.51
N ILE A 5 -3.49 16.27 -2.22
CA ILE A 5 -3.24 14.84 -2.06
C ILE A 5 -1.78 14.70 -1.68
N TRP A 6 -1.51 13.86 -0.69
CA TRP A 6 -0.18 13.43 -0.29
C TRP A 6 0.10 12.08 -0.91
N ASN A 7 1.23 12.00 -1.63
CA ASN A 7 1.66 10.79 -2.29
C ASN A 7 2.96 10.29 -1.67
N HIS A 8 3.07 8.98 -1.54
CA HIS A 8 4.29 8.30 -1.16
C HIS A 8 4.44 7.04 -1.96
N SER A 9 5.65 6.78 -2.46
CA SER A 9 6.00 5.50 -3.02
C SER A 9 7.38 5.06 -2.58
N ALA A 10 7.57 3.74 -2.51
CA ALA A 10 8.80 3.12 -2.07
C ALA A 10 8.99 1.74 -2.69
N TRP A 11 10.24 1.27 -2.67
CA TRP A 11 10.60 -0.10 -3.01
C TRP A 11 10.94 -0.85 -1.73
N ILE A 12 10.24 -1.95 -1.47
CA ILE A 12 10.48 -2.86 -0.33
C ILE A 12 10.95 -4.23 -0.83
N THR A 13 11.42 -5.07 0.09
CA THR A 13 12.04 -6.37 -0.24
C THR A 13 11.09 -7.57 -0.16
N GLU A 14 10.00 -7.49 0.60
CA GLU A 14 9.01 -8.57 0.69
C GLU A 14 8.23 -8.69 -0.63
N THR A 15 8.05 -9.92 -1.12
CA THR A 15 7.38 -10.21 -2.41
C THR A 15 6.26 -11.24 -2.29
N ALA A 16 6.10 -11.88 -1.13
CA ALA A 16 5.06 -12.87 -0.89
C ALA A 16 3.68 -12.21 -0.76
N PRO A 17 2.72 -12.50 -1.66
CA PRO A 17 1.42 -11.82 -1.69
C PRO A 17 0.65 -11.87 -0.37
N ALA A 18 0.65 -13.04 0.28
CA ALA A 18 -0.07 -13.24 1.54
C ALA A 18 0.50 -12.39 2.69
N LYS A 19 1.83 -12.22 2.74
CA LYS A 19 2.49 -11.39 3.76
C LYS A 19 2.24 -9.91 3.49
N ILE A 20 2.46 -9.45 2.26
CA ILE A 20 2.17 -8.08 1.81
C ILE A 20 0.73 -7.71 2.17
N LYS A 21 -0.23 -8.57 1.80
CA LYS A 21 -1.65 -8.32 2.07
C LYS A 21 -1.92 -8.20 3.58
N ALA A 22 -1.40 -9.12 4.38
CA ALA A 22 -1.63 -9.11 5.82
C ALA A 22 -1.00 -7.86 6.48
N GLU A 23 0.23 -7.54 6.10
CA GLU A 23 1.01 -6.42 6.61
C GLU A 23 0.34 -5.08 6.27
N PHE A 24 0.04 -4.83 5.00
CA PHE A 24 -0.56 -3.54 4.62
C PHE A 24 -2.01 -3.38 5.09
N ASN A 25 -2.79 -4.45 5.23
CA ASN A 25 -4.08 -4.37 5.92
C ASN A 25 -3.91 -3.89 7.37
N ALA A 26 -2.91 -4.40 8.08
CA ALA A 26 -2.62 -3.99 9.45
C ALA A 26 -2.11 -2.55 9.52
N ILE A 27 -1.18 -2.16 8.65
CA ILE A 27 -0.59 -0.81 8.62
C ILE A 27 -1.65 0.23 8.25
N LEU A 28 -2.46 -0.01 7.22
CA LEU A 28 -3.54 0.91 6.82
C LEU A 28 -4.53 1.13 7.97
N LYS A 29 -4.95 0.04 8.63
CA LYS A 29 -5.85 0.11 9.79
C LYS A 29 -5.22 0.86 10.96
N GLN A 30 -3.95 0.60 11.28
CA GLN A 30 -3.23 1.29 12.35
C GLN A 30 -2.99 2.78 12.05
N SER A 31 -2.89 3.13 10.77
CA SER A 31 -2.76 4.51 10.31
C SER A 31 -4.08 5.28 10.35
N GLY A 32 -5.20 4.61 10.63
CA GLY A 32 -6.53 5.22 10.69
C GLY A 32 -7.30 5.17 9.37
N PHE A 33 -6.74 4.58 8.30
CA PHE A 33 -7.46 4.44 7.04
C PHE A 33 -8.60 3.44 7.16
N LYS A 34 -9.75 3.82 6.58
CA LYS A 34 -10.86 2.90 6.32
C LYS A 34 -10.70 2.31 4.93
N VAL A 35 -10.43 1.00 4.86
CA VAL A 35 -10.47 0.22 3.62
C VAL A 35 -11.93 -0.02 3.25
N LEU A 36 -12.31 0.39 2.04
CA LEU A 36 -13.64 0.15 1.47
C LEU A 36 -13.66 -1.15 0.68
N GLU A 37 -12.61 -1.40 -0.11
CA GLU A 37 -12.49 -2.56 -0.96
C GLU A 37 -11.02 -2.92 -1.17
N LEU A 38 -10.76 -4.20 -1.41
CA LEU A 38 -9.47 -4.71 -1.86
C LEU A 38 -9.72 -5.51 -3.14
N THR A 39 -9.04 -5.13 -4.22
CA THR A 39 -8.97 -5.92 -5.45
C THR A 39 -7.54 -6.38 -5.68
N GLU A 40 -7.36 -7.63 -6.08
CA GLU A 40 -6.04 -8.25 -6.21
C GLU A 40 -5.99 -9.22 -7.40
N HIS A 41 -4.80 -9.36 -7.99
CA HIS A 41 -4.55 -10.25 -9.10
C HIS A 41 -3.19 -10.93 -8.97
N HIS A 42 -3.18 -12.24 -9.17
CA HIS A 42 -1.97 -13.06 -9.23
C HIS A 42 -1.63 -13.36 -10.69
N PHE A 43 -0.45 -12.95 -11.13
CA PHE A 43 0.03 -13.15 -12.48
C PHE A 43 0.73 -14.52 -12.61
N ASN A 44 0.76 -15.04 -13.84
CA ASN A 44 1.48 -16.24 -14.21
C ASN A 44 2.64 -15.86 -15.16
N PRO A 45 3.88 -16.33 -14.95
CA PRO A 45 4.30 -17.34 -13.96
C PRO A 45 4.43 -16.83 -12.51
N GLN A 46 4.56 -15.52 -12.31
CA GLN A 46 4.66 -14.89 -10.99
C GLN A 46 4.28 -13.43 -11.07
N GLY A 47 4.18 -12.77 -9.90
CA GLY A 47 3.79 -11.38 -9.78
C GLY A 47 2.42 -11.23 -9.14
N TYR A 48 2.20 -10.08 -8.51
CA TYR A 48 1.02 -9.78 -7.72
C TYR A 48 0.76 -8.28 -7.75
N THR A 49 -0.48 -7.91 -8.02
CA THR A 49 -0.96 -6.54 -7.89
C THR A 49 -2.12 -6.53 -6.90
N ALA A 50 -2.11 -5.56 -5.99
CA ALA A 50 -3.23 -5.32 -5.09
C ALA A 50 -3.52 -3.82 -4.97
N LEU A 51 -4.80 -3.48 -4.93
CA LEU A 51 -5.30 -2.12 -4.78
C LEU A 51 -6.33 -2.09 -3.64
N TRP A 52 -6.01 -1.31 -2.62
CA TRP A 52 -6.91 -0.95 -1.54
C TRP A 52 -7.59 0.37 -1.89
N LEU A 53 -8.90 0.31 -2.11
CA LEU A 53 -9.73 1.51 -2.15
C LEU A 53 -9.91 1.99 -0.71
N LEU A 54 -9.47 3.22 -0.44
CA LEU A 54 -9.61 3.85 0.86
C LEU A 54 -10.76 4.85 0.82
N ALA A 55 -11.37 5.14 1.97
CA ALA A 55 -12.41 6.18 2.04
C ALA A 55 -11.91 7.56 1.58
N GLU A 56 -10.60 7.78 1.62
CA GLU A 56 -9.93 9.04 1.26
C GLU A 56 -8.75 8.78 0.29
N SER A 57 -9.06 8.23 -0.90
CA SER A 57 -8.14 7.90 -2.03
C SER A 57 -7.78 6.40 -2.12
N HIS A 58 -6.50 5.99 -2.13
CA HIS A 58 -6.12 4.59 -2.41
C HIS A 58 -4.69 4.22 -2.00
N PHE A 59 -4.42 2.92 -1.89
CA PHE A 59 -3.09 2.34 -1.74
C PHE A 59 -2.90 1.18 -2.73
N ALA A 60 -1.79 1.15 -3.44
CA ALA A 60 -1.48 0.16 -4.47
C ALA A 60 -0.14 -0.54 -4.20
N VAL A 61 -0.06 -1.81 -4.60
CA VAL A 61 1.13 -2.64 -4.51
C VAL A 61 1.34 -3.41 -5.80
N HIS A 62 2.59 -3.48 -6.26
CA HIS A 62 3.04 -4.27 -7.39
C HIS A 62 4.31 -5.03 -7.04
N THR A 63 4.28 -6.36 -7.08
CA THR A 63 5.45 -7.21 -6.79
C THR A 63 6.18 -7.57 -8.08
N PHE A 64 7.50 -7.59 -8.02
CA PHE A 64 8.39 -8.12 -9.05
C PHE A 64 9.32 -9.18 -8.43
N PRO A 65 8.82 -10.42 -8.21
CA PRO A 65 9.56 -11.46 -7.51
C PRO A 65 10.91 -11.81 -8.16
N GLU A 66 11.03 -11.70 -9.48
CA GLU A 66 12.28 -11.90 -10.25
C GLU A 66 13.39 -10.94 -9.84
N TYR A 67 13.04 -9.78 -9.28
CA TYR A 67 13.99 -8.80 -8.78
C TYR A 67 14.01 -8.74 -7.25
N GLY A 68 13.22 -9.59 -6.57
CA GLY A 68 13.10 -9.59 -5.11
C GLY A 68 12.58 -8.26 -4.56
N LYS A 69 11.70 -7.57 -5.29
CA LYS A 69 11.24 -6.22 -4.94
C LYS A 69 9.75 -6.06 -5.10
N THR A 70 9.20 -5.16 -4.31
CA THR A 70 7.80 -4.72 -4.39
C THR A 70 7.76 -3.20 -4.41
N TYR A 71 7.01 -2.64 -5.35
CA TYR A 71 6.69 -1.23 -5.40
C TYR A 71 5.38 -0.99 -4.66
N ILE A 72 5.37 -0.03 -3.73
CA ILE A 72 4.19 0.39 -2.99
C ILE A 72 3.90 1.85 -3.28
N GLU A 73 2.63 2.23 -3.31
CA GLU A 73 2.19 3.60 -3.54
C GLU A 73 0.94 3.94 -2.71
N LEU A 74 1.05 4.97 -1.87
CA LEU A 74 -0.07 5.54 -1.11
C LEU A 74 -0.42 6.90 -1.69
N SER A 75 -1.70 7.10 -1.95
CA SER A 75 -2.32 8.42 -2.15
C SER A 75 -3.31 8.68 -1.01
N SER A 76 -3.20 9.82 -0.33
CA SER A 76 -4.06 10.18 0.80
C SER A 76 -4.56 11.62 0.71
N CYS A 77 -5.83 11.84 1.04
CA CYS A 77 -6.39 13.18 1.27
C CYS A 77 -6.32 13.64 2.74
N ASN A 78 -5.73 12.81 3.62
CA ASN A 78 -5.62 13.07 5.04
C ASN A 78 -4.15 13.03 5.50
N MET A 79 -3.66 14.16 5.98
CA MET A 79 -2.27 14.34 6.39
C MET A 79 -1.90 13.50 7.61
N GLU A 80 -2.81 13.33 8.57
CA GLU A 80 -2.54 12.59 9.81
C GLU A 80 -2.37 11.10 9.50
N TYR A 81 -3.29 10.53 8.73
CA TYR A 81 -3.21 9.12 8.33
C TYR A 81 -2.01 8.87 7.42
N TYR A 82 -1.72 9.81 6.52
CA TYR A 82 -0.50 9.77 5.69
C TYR A 82 0.75 9.74 6.56
N ALA A 83 0.91 10.68 7.50
CA ALA A 83 2.09 10.75 8.36
C ALA A 83 2.26 9.48 9.19
N LYS A 84 1.16 8.90 9.70
CA LYS A 84 1.21 7.65 10.46
C LYS A 84 1.63 6.47 9.59
N PHE A 85 1.16 6.41 8.34
CA PHE A 85 1.60 5.38 7.39
C PHE A 85 3.10 5.48 7.14
N ILE A 86 3.62 6.67 6.84
CA ILE A 86 5.07 6.89 6.64
C ILE A 86 5.88 6.43 7.84
N GLU A 87 5.43 6.75 9.06
CA GLU A 87 6.10 6.33 10.30
C GLU A 87 6.18 4.80 10.42
N LEU A 88 5.08 4.10 10.09
CA LEU A 88 4.98 2.65 10.19
C LEU A 88 5.74 1.92 9.08
N THR A 89 5.97 2.56 7.92
CA THR A 89 6.65 1.95 6.77
C THR A 89 8.10 2.37 6.59
N LYS A 90 8.65 3.21 7.48
CA LYS A 90 10.00 3.80 7.32
C LYS A 90 11.14 2.77 7.26
N ASP A 91 10.94 1.59 7.85
CA ASP A 91 11.95 0.55 8.02
C ASP A 91 11.68 -0.69 7.14
N LEU A 92 10.73 -0.61 6.20
CA LEU A 92 10.39 -1.69 5.24
C LEU A 92 11.36 -1.79 4.06
#